data_AF-A0A2N1QEP4-F1
#
_entry.id   AF-A0A2N1QEP4-F1
#
_cell.length_a   1.000
_cell.length_b   1.000
_cell.length_c   1.000
_cell.angle_alpha   90.00
_cell.angle_beta   90.00
_cell.angle_gamma   90.00
#
_symmetry.space_group_name_H-M   'P 1'
#
loop_
_entity.id
_entity.type
_entity.pdbx_description
1 polymer ?
#
loop_
_entity_poly.entity_id
_entity_poly.type
_entity_poly.pdbx_seq_one_letter_code
_entity_poly.pdbx_strand_id
1 'polypeptide(L)' 'MRRYETEAEKEAKRAQARKNIAENPPEKGDFLAMVIAAFIVLLPVIILVIAVFVAVMLIFFT' A
#
# COMPACT_ATOMS: atom_id res chain seq x y z
N MET A 1 13.47 -16.32 21.62
CA MET A 1 14.60 -15.39 21.42
C MET A 1 14.24 -14.42 20.30
N ARG A 2 13.99 -13.14 20.59
CA ARG A 2 13.81 -12.12 19.54
C ARG A 2 15.20 -11.85 18.93
N ARG A 3 15.39 -12.18 17.65
CA ARG A 3 16.59 -11.72 16.93
C ARG A 3 16.47 -10.21 16.82
N TYR A 4 17.24 -9.49 17.62
CA TYR A 4 17.43 -8.06 17.39
C TYR A 4 18.23 -7.96 16.10
N GLU A 5 17.56 -7.62 15.00
CA GLU A 5 18.25 -7.25 13.76
C GLU A 5 19.15 -6.07 14.10
N THR A 6 20.46 -6.29 14.07
CA THR A 6 21.44 -5.25 14.30
C THR A 6 21.28 -4.17 13.24
N GLU A 7 21.57 -2.91 13.57
CA GLU A 7 21.45 -1.79 12.63
C GLU A 7 22.26 -2.05 11.34
N ALA A 8 23.39 -2.76 11.46
CA ALA A 8 24.19 -3.24 10.33
C ALA A 8 23.42 -4.19 9.38
N GLU A 9 22.54 -5.05 9.91
CA GLU A 9 21.71 -5.96 9.10
C GLU A 9 20.60 -5.21 8.35
N LYS A 10 20.01 -4.18 8.97
CA LYS A 10 19.03 -3.29 8.30
C LYS A 10 19.68 -2.47 7.20
N GLU A 11 20.88 -1.98 7.44
CA GLU A 11 21.65 -1.20 6.47
C GLU A 11 22.07 -2.05 5.28
N ALA A 12 22.52 -3.29 5.51
CA ALA A 12 22.79 -4.27 4.47
C ALA A 12 21.56 -4.57 3.60
N LYS A 13 20.38 -4.78 4.22
CA LYS A 13 19.11 -5.00 3.50
C LYS A 13 18.73 -3.80 2.62
N ARG A 14 18.89 -2.57 3.14
CA ARG A 14 18.62 -1.34 2.37
C ARG A 14 19.60 -1.17 1.21
N ALA A 15 20.89 -1.45 1.42
CA ALA A 15 21.91 -1.37 0.38
C ALA A 15 21.63 -2.39 -0.73
N GLN A 16 21.21 -3.60 -0.37
CA GLN A 16 20.85 -4.64 -1.34
C GLN A 16 19.58 -4.29 -2.11
N ALA A 17 18.55 -3.77 -1.45
CA ALA A 17 17.34 -3.27 -2.12
C ALA A 17 17.66 -2.15 -3.13
N ARG A 18 18.56 -1.22 -2.78
CA ARG A 18 19.01 -0.15 -3.70
C ARG A 18 19.72 -0.71 -4.93
N LYS A 19 20.57 -1.73 -4.77
CA LYS A 19 21.24 -2.41 -5.90
C LYS A 19 20.22 -3.12 -6.80
N ASN A 20 19.27 -3.84 -6.21
CA ASN A 20 18.25 -4.56 -6.96
C ASN A 20 17.37 -3.62 -7.80
N ILE A 21 17.02 -2.43 -7.26
CA ILE A 21 16.25 -1.41 -7.98
C ILE A 21 17.09 -0.76 -9.09
N ALA A 22 18.40 -0.59 -8.89
CA ALA A 22 19.30 -0.05 -9.89
C ALA A 22 19.53 -1.03 -11.05
N GLU A 23 19.62 -2.33 -10.76
CA GLU A 23 19.74 -3.40 -11.77
C GLU A 23 18.42 -3.70 -12.48
N ASN A 24 17.30 -3.60 -11.76
CA ASN A 24 15.95 -3.86 -12.28
C ASN A 24 15.05 -2.64 -12.03
N PRO A 25 15.18 -1.58 -12.84
CA PRO A 25 14.29 -0.43 -12.74
C PRO A 25 12.84 -0.87 -13.02
N PRO A 26 11.85 -0.31 -12.30
CA PRO A 26 10.45 -0.69 -12.51
C PRO A 26 10.03 -0.38 -13.94
N GLU A 27 9.53 -1.40 -14.64
CA GLU A 27 9.00 -1.26 -15.99
C GLU A 27 7.69 -0.47 -15.98
N LYS A 28 7.35 0.18 -17.10
CA LYS A 28 6.12 1.00 -17.20
C LYS A 28 4.84 0.21 -16.88
N GLY A 29 4.81 -1.09 -17.16
CA GLY A 29 3.70 -1.97 -16.81
C GLY A 29 3.55 -2.20 -15.30
N ASP A 30 4.67 -2.19 -14.57
CA ASP A 30 4.72 -2.41 -13.13
C ASP A 30 4.18 -1.18 -12.38
N PHE A 31 4.42 0.03 -12.92
CA PHE A 31 3.81 1.26 -12.40
C PHE A 31 2.28 1.25 -12.55
N LEU A 32 1.76 0.85 -13.71
CA LEU A 32 0.32 0.72 -13.92
C LEU A 32 -0.29 -0.31 -12.95
N ALA A 33 0.37 -1.45 -12.75
CA ALA A 33 -0.06 -2.47 -11.80
C ALA A 33 -0.09 -1.94 -10.36
N MET A 34 0.92 -1.17 -9.95
CA MET A 34 0.97 -0.53 -8.63
C MET A 34 -0.18 0.45 -8.43
N VAL A 35 -0.50 1.27 -9.45
CA VAL A 35 -1.62 2.22 -9.40
C VAL A 35 -2.97 1.48 -9.30
N ILE A 36 -3.18 0.46 -10.13
CA ILE A 36 -4.40 -0.36 -10.10
C ILE A 36 -4.55 -1.04 -8.73
N ALA A 37 -3.46 -1.61 -8.19
CA ALA A 37 -3.46 -2.23 -6.87
C ALA A 37 -3.85 -1.24 -5.76
N ALA A 38 -3.34 0.00 -5.82
CA ALA A 38 -3.71 1.04 -4.86
C ALA A 38 -5.22 1.35 -4.90
N PHE A 39 -5.83 1.43 -6.09
CA PHE A 39 -7.27 1.65 -6.22
C PHE A 39 -8.09 0.47 -5.70
N ILE A 40 -7.69 -0.77 -5.99
CA ILE A 40 -8.39 -1.97 -5.50
C ILE A 40 -8.40 -2.02 -3.96
N VAL A 41 -7.28 -1.67 -3.33
CA VAL A 41 -7.15 -1.66 -1.87
C VAL A 41 -7.97 -0.53 -1.23
N LEU A 42 -8.07 0.63 -1.89
CA LEU A 42 -8.84 1.78 -1.39
C LEU A 42 -10.36 1.64 -1.59
N LEU A 43 -10.78 0.95 -2.65
CA LEU A 43 -12.19 0.77 -3.01
C LEU A 43 -13.10 0.30 -1.87
N PRO A 44 -12.78 -0.75 -1.08
CA PRO A 44 -13.64 -1.21 0.00
C PRO A 44 -13.83 -0.16 1.11
N VAL A 45 -12.79 0.63 1.40
CA VAL A 45 -12.87 1.71 2.40
C VAL A 45 -13.82 2.80 1.90
N ILE A 46 -13.70 3.19 0.63
CA ILE A 46 -14.58 4.19 0.01
C ILE A 46 -16.03 3.72 0.03
N ILE A 47 -16.29 2.47 -0.33
CA ILE A 47 -17.63 1.87 -0.28
C ILE A 47 -18.20 1.94 1.15
N LEU A 48 -17.40 1.60 2.15
CA LEU A 48 -17.82 1.61 3.55
C LEU A 48 -18.18 3.03 4.01
N VAL A 49 -17.37 4.03 3.65
CA VAL A 49 -17.65 5.44 3.94
C VAL A 49 -18.96 5.89 3.29
N ILE A 50 -19.17 5.57 2.01
CA ILE A 50 -20.40 5.91 1.29
C ILE A 50 -21.60 5.21 1.95
N ALA A 51 -21.48 3.92 2.28
CA ALA A 51 -22.55 3.16 2.90
C ALA A 51 -22.96 3.76 4.25
N VAL A 52 -21.99 4.14 5.09
CA VAL A 52 -22.26 4.81 6.37
C VAL A 52 -22.93 6.17 6.12
N PHE A 53 -22.44 6.95 5.16
CA PHE A 53 -23.01 8.26 4.85
C PHE A 53 -24.47 8.16 4.39
N VAL A 54 -24.77 7.21 3.50
CA VAL A 54 -26.14 6.92 3.05
C VAL A 54 -27.01 6.45 4.22
N ALA A 55 -26.51 5.55 5.07
CA ALA A 55 -27.26 5.08 6.24
C ALA A 55 -27.62 6.24 7.19
N VAL A 56 -26.69 7.16 7.43
CA VAL A 56 -26.95 8.37 8.22
C VAL A 56 -28.00 9.25 7.54
N MET A 57 -27.88 9.52 6.23
CA MET A 57 -28.90 10.28 5.51
C MET A 57 -30.28 9.65 5.63
N LEU A 58 -30.38 8.33 5.50
CA LEU A 58 -31.64 7.62 5.61
C LEU A 58 -32.25 7.67 7.02
N ILE A 59 -31.43 7.63 8.07
CA ILE A 59 -31.94 7.68 9.45
C ILE A 59 -32.41 9.09 9.85
N PHE A 60 -31.72 10.14 9.39
CA PHE A 60 -31.95 11.50 9.87
C PHE A 60 -32.73 12.41 8.92
N PHE A 61 -32.79 12.10 7.62
CA PHE A 61 -33.42 12.94 6.59
C PHE A 61 -34.56 12.24 5.84
N THR A 62 -35.00 11.05 6.30
CA THR A 62 -36.22 10.37 5.81
C THR A 62 -37.32 10.44 6.85
#